data_AF-A0A5D4HAF9-F1
#
_entry.id   AF-A0A5D4HAF9-F1
#
_cell.length_a   1.000
_cell.length_b   1.000
_cell.length_c   1.000
_cell.angle_alpha   90.00
_cell.angle_beta   90.00
_cell.angle_gamma   90.00
#
_symmetry.space_group_name_H-M   'P 1'
#
loop_
_entity.id
_entity.type
_entity.pdbx_description
1 polymer ?
#
loop_
_entity_poly.entity_id
_entity_poly.type
_entity_poly.pdbx_seq_one_letter_code
_entity_poly.pdbx_strand_id
1 'polypeptide(L)'
;MIKYLRFAAMIGTSTAIMYGLMYLNTYSTDHLYWSETRAYMALIMGSTMAAVMLLFMLHMYRNKAVNVAILATAGIVFAGSLYMVRSQASVDQLEWMKAMIPHHSIAILTSERAGLADPRVRALADEIGTTQREEIAEMKSLIAELER
;
A
#
# COMPACT_ATOMS: atom_id res chain seq x y z
N MET A 1 -19.10 9.63 23.58
CA MET A 1 -18.62 8.28 23.26
C MET A 1 -19.02 7.83 21.84
N ILE A 2 -20.31 7.82 21.48
CA ILE A 2 -20.79 7.39 20.14
C ILE A 2 -20.07 8.08 18.98
N LYS A 3 -19.82 9.40 19.04
CA LYS A 3 -19.09 10.13 17.99
C LYS A 3 -17.65 9.63 17.78
N TYR A 4 -16.96 9.27 18.85
CA TYR A 4 -15.58 8.74 18.79
C TYR A 4 -15.55 7.31 18.25
N LEU A 5 -16.55 6.49 18.60
CA LEU A 5 -16.67 5.15 18.03
C LEU A 5 -16.94 5.21 16.52
N ARG A 6 -17.85 6.09 16.10
CA ARG A 6 -18.10 6.35 14.67
C ARG A 6 -16.83 6.84 13.96
N PHE A 7 -16.07 7.73 14.59
CA PHE A 7 -14.79 8.19 14.05
C PHE A 7 -13.82 7.03 13.83
N ALA A 8 -13.58 6.21 14.86
CA ALA A 8 -12.70 5.05 14.76
C ALA A 8 -13.17 4.06 13.69
N ALA A 9 -14.47 3.78 13.63
CA ALA A 9 -15.07 2.91 12.61
C ALA A 9 -14.86 3.48 11.19
N MET A 10 -15.09 4.79 10.98
CA MET A 10 -14.84 5.42 9.69
C MET A 10 -13.38 5.30 9.27
N ILE A 11 -12.43 5.62 10.16
CA ILE A 11 -10.99 5.50 9.85
C ILE A 11 -10.63 4.04 9.52
N GLY A 12 -11.06 3.09 10.36
CA GLY A 12 -10.74 1.67 10.18
C GLY A 12 -11.31 1.12 8.88
N THR A 13 -12.60 1.34 8.62
CA THR A 13 -13.25 0.88 7.38
C THR A 13 -12.64 1.55 6.15
N SER A 14 -12.41 2.86 6.16
CA SER A 14 -11.76 3.55 5.04
C SER A 14 -10.34 3.04 4.79
N THR A 15 -9.56 2.78 5.83
CA THR A 15 -8.20 2.22 5.69
C THR A 15 -8.24 0.83 5.05
N ALA A 16 -9.16 -0.04 5.49
CA ALA A 16 -9.32 -1.38 4.93
C ALA A 16 -9.78 -1.35 3.46
N ILE A 17 -10.73 -0.47 3.12
CA ILE A 17 -11.17 -0.27 1.73
C ILE A 17 -10.00 0.23 0.88
N MET A 18 -9.28 1.27 1.35
CA MET A 18 -8.15 1.84 0.62
C MET A 18 -7.06 0.81 0.35
N TYR A 19 -6.76 -0.07 1.32
CA TYR A 19 -5.84 -1.17 1.11
C TYR A 19 -6.27 -2.08 -0.06
N GLY A 20 -7.55 -2.45 -0.12
CA GLY A 20 -8.10 -3.21 -1.25
C GLY A 20 -8.03 -2.44 -2.58
N LEU A 21 -8.35 -1.14 -2.57
CA LEU A 21 -8.33 -0.29 -3.77
C LEU A 21 -6.92 -0.16 -4.38
N MET A 22 -5.85 -0.27 -3.57
CA MET A 22 -4.47 -0.25 -4.06
C MET A 22 -4.15 -1.40 -5.02
N TYR A 23 -4.97 -2.46 -5.08
CA TYR A 23 -4.78 -3.57 -6.02
C TYR A 23 -5.46 -3.36 -7.38
N LEU A 24 -6.34 -2.36 -7.52
CA LEU A 24 -7.11 -2.14 -8.76
C LEU A 24 -6.26 -1.72 -9.97
N ASN A 25 -5.03 -1.30 -9.76
CA ASN A 25 -4.07 -0.96 -10.81
C ASN A 25 -3.10 -2.11 -11.14
N THR A 26 -3.35 -3.31 -10.63
CA THR A 26 -2.58 -4.51 -11.01
C THR A 26 -3.01 -4.95 -12.42
N TYR A 27 -2.06 -5.18 -13.33
CA TYR A 27 -2.36 -5.52 -14.73
C TYR A 27 -3.16 -6.82 -14.90
N SER A 28 -2.82 -7.85 -14.13
CA SER A 28 -3.44 -9.18 -14.15
C SER A 28 -3.90 -9.59 -12.76
N THR A 29 -5.05 -10.26 -12.66
CA THR A 29 -5.55 -10.81 -11.39
C THR A 29 -4.66 -11.91 -10.83
N ASP A 30 -3.92 -12.61 -11.70
CA ASP A 30 -2.93 -13.63 -11.33
C ASP A 30 -1.67 -13.02 -10.66
N HIS A 31 -1.55 -11.68 -10.65
CA HIS A 31 -0.48 -10.97 -9.96
C HIS A 31 -0.92 -10.44 -8.59
N LEU A 32 -2.10 -10.83 -8.09
CA LEU A 32 -2.62 -10.39 -6.79
C LEU A 32 -2.02 -11.23 -5.66
N TYR A 33 -0.98 -10.70 -5.04
CA TYR A 33 -0.32 -11.28 -3.87
C TYR A 33 -0.43 -10.34 -2.66
N TRP A 34 -0.43 -10.93 -1.46
CA TRP A 34 -0.31 -10.16 -0.22
C TRP A 34 0.97 -9.32 -0.22
N SER A 35 0.91 -8.15 0.41
CA SER A 35 2.07 -7.26 0.55
C SER A 35 2.02 -6.56 1.90
N GLU A 36 2.96 -6.91 2.77
CA GLU A 36 3.17 -6.23 4.06
C GLU A 36 3.47 -4.75 3.86
N THR A 37 4.32 -4.41 2.89
CA THR A 37 4.65 -3.01 2.57
C THR A 37 3.41 -2.20 2.21
N ARG A 38 2.46 -2.75 1.43
CA ARG A 38 1.18 -2.07 1.15
C ARG A 38 0.33 -1.93 2.42
N ALA A 39 0.32 -2.92 3.29
CA ALA A 39 -0.43 -2.86 4.55
C ALA A 39 0.11 -1.74 5.46
N TYR A 40 1.43 -1.63 5.62
CA TYR A 40 2.03 -0.52 6.36
C TYR A 40 1.78 0.84 5.70
N MET A 41 1.81 0.94 4.37
CA MET A 41 1.43 2.17 3.66
C MET A 41 -0.04 2.56 3.95
N ALA A 42 -0.95 1.59 3.98
CA ALA A 42 -2.34 1.85 4.36
C ALA A 42 -2.45 2.39 5.81
N LEU A 43 -1.66 1.85 6.75
CA LEU A 43 -1.61 2.36 8.13
C LEU A 43 -1.03 3.79 8.22
N ILE A 44 -0.01 4.11 7.42
CA ILE A 44 0.53 5.48 7.31
C ILE A 44 -0.56 6.44 6.83
N MET A 45 -1.29 6.07 5.77
CA MET A 45 -2.38 6.88 5.23
C MET A 45 -3.53 7.01 6.23
N GLY A 46 -3.94 5.91 6.86
CA GLY A 46 -5.04 5.88 7.82
C GLY A 46 -4.76 6.69 9.09
N SER A 47 -3.53 6.60 9.63
CA SER A 47 -3.10 7.40 10.78
C SER A 47 -3.03 8.90 10.45
N THR A 48 -2.50 9.24 9.27
CA THR A 48 -2.48 10.63 8.78
C THR A 48 -3.89 11.18 8.61
N MET A 49 -4.79 10.42 7.99
CA MET A 49 -6.20 10.78 7.82
C MET A 49 -6.89 10.99 9.17
N ALA A 50 -6.65 10.11 10.16
CA ALA A 50 -7.20 10.27 11.50
C ALA A 50 -6.73 11.59 12.15
N ALA A 51 -5.44 11.91 12.07
CA ALA A 51 -4.91 13.15 12.62
C ALA A 51 -5.54 14.38 11.94
N VAL A 52 -5.54 14.42 10.60
CA VAL A 52 -6.11 15.51 9.80
C VAL A 52 -7.60 15.70 10.12
N MET A 53 -8.40 14.64 10.03
CA MET A 53 -9.84 14.73 10.27
C MET A 53 -10.16 15.22 11.69
N LEU A 54 -9.46 14.70 12.71
CA LEU A 54 -9.68 15.13 14.08
C LEU A 54 -9.35 16.61 14.27
N LEU A 55 -8.23 17.09 13.70
CA LEU A 55 -7.79 18.48 13.82
C LEU A 55 -8.78 19.47 13.16
N PHE A 56 -9.30 19.14 11.99
CA PHE A 56 -10.29 19.98 11.29
C PHE A 56 -11.67 19.94 11.97
N MET A 57 -12.01 18.85 12.64
CA MET A 57 -13.32 18.64 13.26
C MET A 57 -13.29 18.77 14.80
N LEU A 58 -12.27 19.41 15.38
CA LEU A 58 -12.09 19.50 16.84
C LEU A 58 -13.34 20.00 17.58
N HIS A 59 -14.09 20.93 16.99
CA HIS A 59 -15.33 21.48 17.57
C HIS A 59 -16.40 20.39 17.84
N MET A 60 -16.38 19.28 17.11
CA MET A 60 -17.29 18.15 17.26
C MET A 60 -16.87 17.18 18.39
N TYR A 61 -15.58 17.19 18.76
CA TYR A 61 -14.94 16.26 19.70
C TYR A 61 -14.47 16.99 20.96
N ARG A 62 -15.38 17.15 21.94
CA ARG A 62 -15.15 18.00 23.12
C ARG A 62 -14.21 17.42 24.19
N ASN A 63 -13.95 16.10 24.20
CA ASN A 63 -13.09 15.49 25.21
C ASN A 63 -11.61 15.61 24.80
N LYS A 64 -10.91 16.55 25.41
CA LYS A 64 -9.50 16.82 25.12
C LYS A 64 -8.59 15.61 25.38
N ALA A 65 -8.83 14.86 26.46
CA ALA A 65 -8.01 13.68 26.79
C ALA A 65 -8.12 12.61 25.70
N VAL A 66 -9.33 12.34 25.20
CA VAL A 66 -9.55 11.38 24.11
C VAL A 66 -8.93 11.89 22.80
N ASN A 67 -9.03 13.20 22.52
CA ASN A 67 -8.41 13.77 21.31
C ASN A 67 -6.88 13.61 21.33
N VAL A 68 -6.25 13.92 22.47
CA VAL A 68 -4.80 13.73 22.63
C VAL A 68 -4.44 12.25 22.48
N ALA A 69 -5.21 11.35 23.08
CA ALA A 69 -4.99 9.92 22.91
C ALA A 69 -5.05 9.49 21.44
N ILE A 70 -6.05 9.95 20.66
CA ILE A 70 -6.15 9.65 19.23
C ILE A 70 -4.94 10.18 18.45
N LEU A 71 -4.53 11.43 18.69
CA LEU A 71 -3.37 12.02 18.02
C LEU A 71 -2.07 11.28 18.38
N ALA A 72 -1.90 10.91 19.64
CA ALA A 72 -0.73 10.15 20.10
C ALA A 72 -0.70 8.75 19.46
N THR A 73 -1.83 8.03 19.45
CA THR A 73 -1.94 6.73 18.78
C THR A 73 -1.68 6.85 17.29
N ALA A 74 -2.24 7.86 16.62
CA ALA A 74 -1.96 8.12 15.20
C ALA A 74 -0.46 8.36 14.96
N GLY A 75 0.19 9.17 15.79
CA GLY A 75 1.64 9.41 15.70
C GLY A 75 2.48 8.15 15.90
N ILE A 76 2.13 7.31 16.87
CA ILE A 76 2.82 6.03 17.11
C ILE A 76 2.63 5.07 15.93
N VAL A 77 1.40 4.90 15.44
CA VAL A 77 1.09 4.03 14.29
C VAL A 77 1.82 4.52 13.04
N PHE A 78 1.84 5.84 12.80
CA PHE A 78 2.58 6.45 11.69
C PHE A 78 4.08 6.14 11.79
N ALA A 79 4.70 6.45 12.93
CA ALA A 79 6.14 6.27 13.11
C ALA A 79 6.55 4.80 13.02
N GLY A 80 5.79 3.91 13.64
CA GLY A 80 6.01 2.46 13.58
C GLY A 80 5.87 1.92 12.16
N SER A 81 4.79 2.29 11.45
CA SER A 81 4.57 1.83 10.08
C SER A 81 5.61 2.40 9.11
N LEU A 82 6.01 3.66 9.28
CA LEU A 82 7.09 4.27 8.50
C LEU A 82 8.42 3.55 8.72
N TYR A 83 8.75 3.21 9.97
CA TYR A 83 9.94 2.42 10.28
C TYR A 83 9.89 1.06 9.59
N MET A 84 8.77 0.34 9.64
CA MET A 84 8.63 -0.98 8.99
C MET A 84 8.81 -0.88 7.47
N VAL A 85 8.15 0.10 6.82
CA VAL A 85 8.32 0.34 5.38
C VAL A 85 9.76 0.69 5.03
N ARG A 86 10.44 1.51 5.83
CA ARG A 86 11.78 2.01 5.48
C ARG A 86 12.89 1.00 5.79
N SER A 87 12.72 0.20 6.84
CA SER A 87 13.70 -0.81 7.26
C SER A 87 13.53 -2.14 6.54
N GLN A 88 12.31 -2.46 6.06
CA GLN A 88 11.95 -3.78 5.52
C GLN A 88 12.23 -4.92 6.52
N ALA A 89 12.29 -4.63 7.82
CA ALA A 89 12.78 -5.56 8.84
C ALA A 89 11.94 -6.84 9.02
N SER A 90 10.65 -6.83 8.62
CA SER A 90 9.78 -8.03 8.67
C SER A 90 9.64 -8.75 7.33
N VAL A 91 10.23 -8.23 6.25
CA VAL A 91 10.02 -8.77 4.90
C VAL A 91 11.14 -9.77 4.58
N ASP A 92 10.79 -11.05 4.52
CA ASP A 92 11.70 -12.09 4.05
C ASP A 92 11.70 -12.24 2.52
N GLN A 93 12.47 -13.19 2.01
CA GLN A 93 12.59 -13.42 0.56
C GLN A 93 11.28 -13.84 -0.12
N LEU A 94 10.42 -14.61 0.55
CA LEU A 94 9.14 -15.05 -0.01
C LEU A 94 8.17 -13.87 -0.05
N GLU A 95 8.05 -13.15 1.05
CA GLU A 95 7.20 -11.96 1.14
C GLU A 95 7.70 -10.83 0.22
N TRP A 96 9.01 -10.72 0.02
CA TRP A 96 9.60 -9.79 -0.95
C TRP A 96 9.14 -10.13 -2.38
N MET A 97 9.29 -11.38 -2.82
CA MET A 97 8.87 -11.78 -4.18
C MET A 97 7.36 -11.62 -4.37
N LYS A 98 6.56 -12.06 -3.39
CA LYS A 98 5.10 -11.90 -3.39
C LYS A 98 4.70 -10.42 -3.49
N ALA A 99 5.34 -9.53 -2.75
CA ALA A 99 5.06 -8.10 -2.82
C ALA A 99 5.56 -7.45 -4.13
N MET A 100 6.59 -8.01 -4.76
CA MET A 100 7.21 -7.45 -5.96
C MET A 100 6.44 -7.80 -7.24
N ILE A 101 5.74 -8.95 -7.28
CA ILE A 101 4.86 -9.32 -8.40
C ILE A 101 3.77 -8.26 -8.71
N PRO A 102 2.94 -7.81 -7.75
CA PRO A 102 1.96 -6.76 -8.02
C PRO A 102 2.62 -5.39 -8.28
N HIS A 103 3.84 -5.15 -7.79
CA HIS A 103 4.61 -3.94 -8.14
C HIS A 103 4.98 -3.94 -9.63
N HIS A 104 5.58 -5.04 -10.11
CA HIS A 104 5.96 -5.22 -11.51
C HIS A 104 4.74 -5.19 -12.43
N SER A 105 3.63 -5.76 -11.96
CA SER A 105 2.34 -5.72 -12.63
C SER A 105 1.83 -4.30 -12.91
N ILE A 106 2.05 -3.34 -12.00
CA ILE A 106 1.69 -1.94 -12.24
C ILE A 106 2.57 -1.33 -13.32
N ALA A 107 3.88 -1.63 -13.31
CA ALA A 107 4.79 -1.14 -14.34
C ALA A 107 4.35 -1.60 -15.73
N ILE A 108 4.01 -2.88 -15.89
CA ILE A 108 3.43 -3.44 -17.12
C ILE A 108 2.17 -2.67 -17.55
N LEU A 109 1.22 -2.47 -16.63
CA LEU A 109 -0.02 -1.72 -16.90
C LEU A 109 0.29 -0.34 -17.48
N THR A 110 1.20 0.39 -16.85
CA THR A 110 1.52 1.77 -17.25
C THR A 110 2.33 1.83 -18.54
N SER A 111 3.28 0.91 -18.75
CA SER A 111 4.10 0.85 -19.95
C SER A 111 3.28 0.53 -21.20
N GLU A 112 2.33 -0.41 -21.09
CA GLU A 112 1.52 -0.83 -22.23
C GLU A 112 0.41 0.17 -22.58
N ARG A 113 -0.20 0.81 -21.58
CA ARG A 113 -1.39 1.65 -21.79
C ARG A 113 -1.09 3.14 -21.89
N ALA A 114 0.10 3.60 -21.54
CA ALA A 114 0.46 5.01 -21.68
C ALA A 114 0.50 5.44 -23.16
N GLY A 115 -0.03 6.62 -23.46
CA GLY A 115 0.02 7.24 -24.78
C GLY A 115 1.40 7.84 -25.09
N LEU A 116 2.40 7.00 -25.31
CA LEU A 116 3.79 7.42 -25.56
C LEU A 116 4.02 7.66 -27.07
N ALA A 117 4.35 8.90 -27.43
CA ALA A 117 4.55 9.33 -28.81
C ALA A 117 6.02 9.36 -29.27
N ASP A 118 6.96 9.67 -28.38
CA ASP A 118 8.40 9.62 -28.70
C ASP A 118 8.83 8.14 -28.86
N PRO A 119 9.37 7.73 -30.02
CA PRO A 119 9.76 6.34 -30.26
C PRO A 119 10.77 5.78 -29.26
N ARG A 120 11.64 6.63 -28.69
CA ARG A 120 12.63 6.22 -27.68
C ARG A 120 11.95 5.88 -26.35
N VAL A 121 10.93 6.65 -25.99
CA VAL A 121 10.15 6.42 -24.76
C VAL A 121 9.26 5.19 -24.92
N ARG A 122 8.67 4.98 -26.11
CA ARG A 122 7.95 3.73 -26.43
C ARG A 122 8.87 2.52 -26.33
N ALA A 123 10.04 2.55 -26.95
CA ALA A 123 10.99 1.45 -26.89
C ALA A 123 11.40 1.12 -25.44
N LEU A 124 11.65 2.13 -24.61
CA LEU A 124 11.93 1.93 -23.18
C LEU A 124 10.75 1.28 -22.44
N ALA A 125 9.51 1.70 -22.72
CA ALA A 125 8.33 1.11 -22.10
C ALA A 125 8.12 -0.35 -22.51
N ASP A 126 8.37 -0.68 -23.78
CA ASP A 126 8.26 -2.06 -24.28
C ASP A 126 9.35 -2.97 -23.66
N GLU A 127 10.57 -2.45 -23.48
CA GLU A 127 11.66 -3.13 -22.76
C GLU A 127 11.26 -3.38 -21.30
N ILE A 128 10.82 -2.36 -20.57
CA ILE A 128 10.33 -2.49 -19.18
C ILE A 128 9.21 -3.53 -19.11
N GLY A 129 8.23 -3.47 -20.01
CA GLY A 129 7.11 -4.42 -20.03
C GLY A 129 7.55 -5.88 -20.23
N THR A 130 8.56 -6.10 -21.09
CA THR A 130 9.10 -7.43 -21.36
C THR A 130 9.87 -7.96 -20.15
N THR A 131 10.83 -7.20 -19.64
CA THR A 131 11.65 -7.60 -18.48
C THR A 131 10.80 -7.87 -17.25
N GLN A 132 9.82 -7.02 -16.95
CA GLN A 132 8.97 -7.17 -15.78
C GLN A 132 8.06 -8.42 -15.86
N ARG A 133 7.71 -8.90 -17.06
CA ARG A 133 6.98 -10.17 -17.24
C ARG A 133 7.88 -11.38 -16.97
N GLU A 134 9.13 -11.33 -17.43
CA GLU A 134 10.13 -12.37 -17.19
C GLU A 134 10.45 -12.48 -15.69
N GLU A 135 10.68 -11.36 -15.02
CA GLU A 135 10.93 -11.29 -13.57
C GLU A 135 9.73 -11.82 -12.76
N ILE A 136 8.49 -11.53 -13.18
CA ILE A 136 7.29 -12.13 -12.53
C ILE A 136 7.29 -13.65 -12.67
N ALA A 137 7.63 -14.19 -13.85
CA ALA A 137 7.66 -15.63 -14.06
C ALA A 137 8.76 -16.30 -13.21
N GLU A 138 9.93 -15.68 -13.12
CA GLU A 138 11.04 -16.14 -12.28
C GLU A 138 10.65 -16.14 -10.80
N MET A 139 10.11 -15.03 -10.29
CA MET A 139 9.64 -14.92 -8.90
C MET A 139 8.59 -15.98 -8.57
N LYS A 140 7.64 -16.24 -9.48
CA LYS A 140 6.63 -17.29 -9.29
C LYS A 140 7.24 -18.69 -9.20
N SER A 141 8.24 -18.98 -10.04
CA SER A 141 8.97 -20.26 -9.98
C SER A 141 9.69 -20.43 -8.65
N LEU A 142 10.44 -19.41 -8.22
CA LEU A 142 11.20 -19.41 -6.97
C LEU A 142 10.30 -19.53 -5.74
N ILE A 143 9.16 -18.83 -5.70
CA ILE A 143 8.16 -18.98 -4.64
C ILE A 143 7.68 -20.44 -4.59
N ALA A 144 7.30 -21.01 -5.73
CA ALA A 144 6.79 -22.37 -5.80
C ALA A 144 7.83 -23.45 -5.43
N GLU A 145 9.12 -23.15 -5.57
CA GLU A 145 10.21 -24.04 -5.13
C GLU A 145 10.49 -23.93 -3.63
N LEU A 146 10.47 -22.72 -3.08
CA LEU A 146 10.78 -22.43 -1.68
C LEU A 146 9.62 -22.74 -0.71
N GLU A 147 8.38 -22.81 -1.21
CA GLU A 147 7.20 -23.20 -0.42
C GLU A 147 6.98 -24.73 -0.34
N ARG A 148 7.77 -25.53 -1.06
CA ARG A 148 7.74 -27.00 -0.98
C ARG A 148 8.46 -27.53 0.26
#